data_AF-A0A9W7EII8-F1
#
_entry.id   AF-A0A9W7EII8-F1
#
_cell.length_a   1.000
_cell.length_b   1.000
_cell.length_c   1.000
_cell.angle_alpha   90.00
_cell.angle_beta   90.00
_cell.angle_gamma   90.00
#
_symmetry.space_group_name_H-M   'P 1'
#
loop_
_entity.id
_entity.type
_entity.pdbx_description
1 polymer ?
#
loop_
_entity_poly.entity_id
_entity_poly.type
_entity_poly.pdbx_seq_one_letter_code
_entity_poly.pdbx_strand_id
1 'polypeptide(L)'
;MSNSAIRSLIRTQRWKDAMDKINEAPNECKLKGTQQMNYVLHEAVTHTAPLEVVQLLVKICPKACSSKDRDKKKPIDIAMGMKLPSGVQRNPDVVGFLLKHNPEVALAKIDKVMKSNAKRRKSRRSLDSLTALENKSLSPLPDLPSPSKLLEDLMPEIDSLTKLSSPTLPSLGPLSPRSQAVLDAEEDEDGLTSTVARKPKREMKRRASFGSRVLKALFGESRDLEAEAQAEAKAKIMAQVSEGVAKEAPRRLSFKGTSSAAGVSAARGISLKDGAMDFGVDTPVEVLAALASLHSDEDGGKARRRRRDRRRRSL
;
A
#
# COMPACT_ATOMS: atom_id res chain seq x y z
N MET A 1 -34.21 -18.67 -7.45
CA MET A 1 -32.81 -18.94 -7.87
C MET A 1 -32.07 -17.70 -8.39
N SER A 2 -32.47 -16.48 -8.02
CA SER A 2 -32.28 -15.25 -8.84
C SER A 2 -31.23 -14.25 -8.34
N ASN A 3 -30.23 -14.69 -7.56
CA ASN A 3 -29.03 -13.88 -7.29
C ASN A 3 -27.74 -14.62 -7.68
N SER A 4 -27.89 -15.83 -8.22
CA SER A 4 -26.79 -16.78 -8.39
C SER A 4 -25.98 -16.50 -9.65
N ALA A 5 -26.63 -16.17 -10.78
CA ALA A 5 -25.98 -16.11 -12.08
C ALA A 5 -24.93 -14.98 -12.16
N ILE A 6 -25.31 -13.72 -11.90
CA ILE A 6 -24.39 -12.58 -11.95
C ILE A 6 -23.22 -12.77 -10.98
N ARG A 7 -23.49 -13.23 -9.76
CA ARG A 7 -22.44 -13.49 -8.76
C ARG A 7 -21.50 -14.62 -9.18
N SER A 8 -22.04 -15.68 -9.78
CA SER A 8 -21.24 -16.79 -10.33
C SER A 8 -20.31 -16.30 -11.45
N LEU A 9 -20.82 -15.46 -12.35
CA LEU A 9 -20.01 -14.85 -13.42
C LEU A 9 -18.90 -13.94 -12.87
N ILE A 10 -19.19 -13.16 -11.83
CA ILE A 10 -18.18 -12.32 -11.14
C ILE A 10 -17.11 -13.18 -10.46
N ARG A 11 -17.48 -14.26 -9.76
CA ARG A 11 -16.53 -15.17 -9.11
C ARG A 11 -15.61 -15.87 -10.11
N THR A 12 -16.17 -16.23 -11.27
CA THR A 12 -15.43 -16.83 -12.39
C THR A 12 -14.74 -15.78 -13.27
N GLN A 13 -14.81 -14.49 -12.91
CA GLN A 13 -14.19 -13.37 -13.62
C GLN A 13 -14.60 -13.24 -15.10
N ARG A 14 -15.80 -13.73 -15.45
CA ARG A 14 -16.38 -13.61 -16.79
C ARG A 14 -17.05 -12.25 -16.97
N TRP A 15 -16.24 -11.19 -17.06
CA TRP A 15 -16.72 -9.81 -16.98
C TRP A 15 -17.67 -9.40 -18.11
N LYS A 16 -17.46 -9.89 -19.34
CA LYS A 16 -18.35 -9.59 -20.48
C LYS A 16 -19.75 -10.14 -20.25
N ASP A 17 -19.84 -11.44 -19.97
CA ASP A 17 -21.11 -12.10 -19.66
C ASP A 17 -21.78 -11.50 -18.42
N ALA A 18 -20.99 -11.11 -17.42
CA ALA A 18 -21.50 -10.43 -16.23
C ALA A 18 -22.14 -9.09 -16.59
N MET A 19 -21.52 -8.27 -17.46
CA MET A 19 -22.09 -6.99 -17.89
C MET A 19 -23.38 -7.18 -18.67
N ASP A 20 -23.43 -8.12 -19.61
CA ASP A 20 -24.64 -8.43 -20.37
C ASP A 20 -25.79 -8.83 -19.44
N LYS A 21 -25.50 -9.69 -18.46
CA LYS A 21 -26.51 -10.12 -17.49
C LYS A 21 -26.93 -9.01 -16.54
N ILE A 22 -26.02 -8.11 -16.15
CA ILE A 22 -26.35 -6.94 -15.33
C ILE A 22 -27.29 -5.99 -16.09
N ASN A 23 -27.06 -5.80 -17.40
CA ASN A 23 -27.93 -4.99 -18.26
C ASN A 23 -29.30 -5.63 -18.47
N GLU A 24 -29.36 -6.96 -18.61
CA GLU A 24 -30.62 -7.71 -18.73
C GLU A 24 -31.46 -7.65 -17.44
N ALA A 25 -30.82 -7.74 -16.28
CA ALA A 25 -31.50 -7.85 -14.99
C ALA A 25 -30.94 -6.89 -13.91
N PRO A 26 -31.08 -5.56 -14.07
CA PRO A 26 -30.51 -4.57 -13.13
C PRO A 26 -31.12 -4.65 -11.73
N ASN A 27 -32.34 -5.18 -11.60
CA ASN A 27 -33.01 -5.33 -10.31
C ASN A 27 -32.35 -6.40 -9.42
N GLU A 28 -31.71 -7.42 -10.01
CA GLU A 28 -30.98 -8.44 -9.25
C GLU A 28 -29.77 -7.82 -8.52
N CYS A 29 -29.12 -6.81 -9.13
CA CYS A 29 -27.98 -6.12 -8.53
C CYS A 29 -28.32 -5.34 -7.26
N LYS A 30 -29.60 -5.00 -7.06
CA LYS A 30 -30.09 -4.27 -5.88
C LYS A 30 -30.34 -5.19 -4.69
N LEU A 31 -30.40 -6.51 -4.91
CA LEU A 31 -30.67 -7.47 -3.85
C LEU A 31 -29.37 -7.80 -3.08
N LYS A 32 -29.47 -7.79 -1.75
CA LYS A 32 -28.40 -8.29 -0.88
C LYS A 32 -28.36 -9.81 -0.96
N GLY A 33 -27.16 -10.37 -1.01
CA GLY A 33 -26.96 -11.81 -1.00
C GLY A 33 -27.33 -12.39 0.36
N THR A 34 -28.04 -13.51 0.38
CA THR A 34 -28.56 -14.11 1.62
C THR A 34 -27.46 -14.56 2.58
N GLN A 35 -26.35 -15.11 2.07
CA GLN A 35 -25.32 -15.73 2.90
C GLN A 35 -24.33 -14.73 3.52
N GLN A 36 -24.04 -13.64 2.82
CA GLN A 36 -23.00 -12.68 3.22
C GLN A 36 -23.55 -11.27 3.46
N MET A 37 -24.83 -11.01 3.17
CA MET A 37 -25.42 -9.65 3.20
C MET A 37 -24.69 -8.66 2.28
N ASN A 38 -23.97 -9.18 1.29
CA ASN A 38 -23.14 -8.42 0.37
C ASN A 38 -23.95 -8.00 -0.85
N TYR A 39 -23.81 -6.76 -1.28
CA TYR A 39 -24.24 -6.36 -2.63
C TYR A 39 -23.30 -6.97 -3.68
N VAL A 40 -23.79 -7.12 -4.91
CA VAL A 40 -22.98 -7.56 -6.07
C VAL A 40 -21.72 -6.71 -6.22
N LEU A 41 -21.80 -5.41 -5.90
CA LEU A 41 -20.65 -4.49 -5.88
C LEU A 41 -19.52 -4.92 -4.92
N HIS A 42 -19.85 -5.48 -3.74
CA HIS A 42 -18.80 -5.94 -2.80
C HIS A 42 -18.04 -7.13 -3.39
N GLU A 43 -18.76 -8.02 -4.07
CA GLU A 43 -18.22 -9.23 -4.70
C GLU A 43 -17.36 -8.88 -5.92
N ALA A 44 -17.82 -7.93 -6.75
CA ALA A 44 -17.05 -7.40 -7.87
C ALA A 44 -15.71 -6.80 -7.42
N VAL A 45 -15.71 -5.97 -6.37
CA VAL A 45 -14.48 -5.39 -5.81
C VAL A 45 -13.57 -6.47 -5.19
N THR A 46 -14.16 -7.48 -4.56
CA THR A 46 -13.41 -8.61 -3.98
C THR A 46 -12.69 -9.43 -5.06
N HIS A 47 -13.29 -9.55 -6.24
CA HIS A 47 -12.71 -10.25 -7.38
C HIS A 47 -11.99 -9.32 -8.37
N THR A 48 -11.57 -8.13 -7.92
CA THR A 48 -10.81 -7.15 -8.73
C THR A 48 -11.45 -6.86 -10.09
N ALA A 49 -12.77 -6.70 -10.11
CA ALA A 49 -13.51 -6.38 -11.33
C ALA A 49 -12.97 -5.12 -12.03
N PRO A 50 -13.02 -5.07 -13.38
CA PRO A 50 -12.59 -3.90 -14.14
C PRO A 50 -13.46 -2.67 -13.81
N LEU A 51 -12.90 -1.49 -14.05
CA LEU A 51 -13.55 -0.22 -13.74
C LEU A 51 -14.95 -0.11 -14.35
N GLU A 52 -15.13 -0.57 -15.59
CA GLU A 52 -16.40 -0.53 -16.32
C GLU A 52 -17.52 -1.27 -15.58
N VAL A 53 -17.25 -2.49 -15.11
CA VAL A 53 -18.21 -3.30 -14.32
C VAL A 53 -18.58 -2.57 -13.04
N VAL A 54 -17.59 -2.00 -12.35
CA VAL A 54 -17.81 -1.25 -11.10
C VAL A 54 -18.66 0.00 -11.36
N GLN A 55 -18.35 0.78 -12.40
CA GLN A 55 -19.12 1.95 -12.79
C GLN A 55 -20.58 1.60 -13.08
N LEU A 56 -20.81 0.51 -13.80
CA LEU A 56 -22.15 0.04 -14.16
C LEU A 56 -22.94 -0.39 -12.90
N LEU A 57 -22.30 -1.12 -11.99
CA LEU A 57 -22.91 -1.51 -10.71
C LEU A 57 -23.23 -0.31 -9.81
N VAL A 58 -22.36 0.70 -9.76
CA VAL A 58 -22.61 1.93 -8.99
C VAL A 58 -23.75 2.75 -9.60
N LYS A 59 -23.85 2.83 -10.93
CA LYS A 59 -24.98 3.48 -11.62
C LYS A 59 -26.32 2.81 -11.27
N ILE A 60 -26.36 1.48 -11.24
CA ILE A 60 -27.59 0.73 -10.93
C ILE A 60 -27.95 0.80 -9.43
N CYS A 61 -26.95 0.73 -8.55
CA CYS A 61 -27.16 0.69 -7.10
C CYS A 61 -26.17 1.59 -6.34
N PRO A 62 -26.36 2.92 -6.33
CA PRO A 62 -25.45 3.85 -5.65
C PRO A 62 -25.43 3.61 -4.13
N LYS A 63 -26.55 3.16 -3.54
CA LYS A 63 -26.67 2.81 -2.12
C LYS A 63 -25.69 1.71 -1.70
N ALA A 64 -25.27 0.84 -2.62
CA ALA A 64 -24.32 -0.23 -2.34
C ALA A 64 -22.93 0.31 -1.94
N CYS A 65 -22.55 1.52 -2.38
CA CYS A 65 -21.28 2.16 -2.02
C CYS A 65 -21.19 2.50 -0.53
N SER A 66 -22.33 2.79 0.10
CA SER A 66 -22.41 3.18 1.51
C SER A 66 -22.82 2.03 2.43
N SER A 67 -23.40 0.96 1.87
CA SER A 67 -23.73 -0.21 2.66
C SER A 67 -22.49 -0.93 3.12
N LYS A 68 -22.60 -1.51 4.32
CA LYS A 68 -21.60 -2.41 4.88
C LYS A 68 -21.99 -3.86 4.59
N ASP A 69 -20.98 -4.69 4.39
CA ASP A 69 -21.09 -6.14 4.38
C ASP A 69 -21.29 -6.73 5.80
N ARG A 70 -21.32 -8.06 5.90
CA ARG A 70 -21.32 -8.80 7.17
C ARG A 70 -20.10 -8.50 8.06
N ASP A 71 -18.96 -8.18 7.47
CA ASP A 71 -17.73 -7.79 8.17
C ASP A 71 -17.73 -6.31 8.59
N LYS A 72 -18.83 -5.58 8.37
CA LYS A 72 -18.97 -4.14 8.58
C LYS A 72 -18.05 -3.29 7.69
N LYS A 73 -17.55 -3.85 6.59
CA LYS A 73 -16.71 -3.20 5.58
C LYS A 73 -17.56 -2.69 4.43
N LYS A 74 -17.29 -1.47 3.99
CA LYS A 74 -17.84 -0.90 2.75
C LYS A 74 -17.03 -1.43 1.55
N PRO A 75 -17.52 -1.30 0.30
CA PRO A 75 -16.77 -1.74 -0.90
C PRO A 75 -15.36 -1.12 -0.98
N ILE A 76 -15.23 0.15 -0.61
CA ILE A 76 -13.94 0.85 -0.55
C ILE A 76 -13.00 0.31 0.56
N ASP A 77 -13.57 -0.22 1.66
CA ASP A 77 -12.79 -0.90 2.69
C ASP A 77 -12.20 -2.21 2.18
N ILE A 78 -12.96 -2.93 1.35
CA ILE A 78 -12.49 -4.14 0.67
C ILE A 78 -11.38 -3.76 -0.32
N ALA A 79 -11.61 -2.80 -1.21
CA ALA A 79 -10.64 -2.36 -2.22
C ALA A 79 -9.27 -1.98 -1.61
N MET A 80 -9.27 -1.30 -0.45
CA MET A 80 -8.04 -0.89 0.24
C MET A 80 -7.50 -1.93 1.24
N GLY A 81 -8.33 -2.83 1.73
CA GLY A 81 -7.96 -3.84 2.73
C GLY A 81 -7.42 -5.13 2.14
N MET A 82 -7.68 -5.39 0.85
CA MET A 82 -7.23 -6.61 0.19
C MET A 82 -5.71 -6.67 0.12
N LYS A 83 -5.14 -7.60 0.88
CA LYS A 83 -3.80 -8.13 0.64
C LYS A 83 -3.94 -9.19 -0.42
N LEU A 84 -3.78 -8.77 -1.67
CA LEU A 84 -3.75 -9.71 -2.77
C LEU A 84 -2.49 -10.59 -2.61
N PRO A 85 -2.58 -11.90 -2.92
CA PRO A 85 -1.39 -12.75 -3.00
C PRO A 85 -0.39 -12.08 -3.95
N SER A 86 0.88 -12.12 -3.54
CA SER A 86 2.01 -11.38 -4.12
C SER A 86 1.95 -11.31 -5.65
N GLY A 87 1.63 -10.14 -6.19
CA GLY A 87 1.69 -9.86 -7.63
C GLY A 87 0.45 -9.16 -8.20
N VAL A 88 -0.75 -9.39 -7.65
CA VAL A 88 -1.94 -8.70 -8.18
C VAL A 88 -2.00 -7.29 -7.57
N GLN A 89 -1.74 -6.29 -8.39
CA GLN A 89 -1.91 -4.89 -8.00
C GLN A 89 -3.39 -4.55 -7.91
N ARG A 90 -3.73 -3.73 -6.91
CA ARG A 90 -5.06 -3.14 -6.80
C ARG A 90 -5.25 -2.18 -7.96
N ASN A 91 -6.41 -2.20 -8.58
CA ASN A 91 -6.73 -1.22 -9.59
C ASN A 91 -6.95 0.16 -8.92
N PRO A 92 -6.03 1.13 -9.09
CA PRO A 92 -6.12 2.44 -8.43
C PRO A 92 -7.33 3.24 -8.93
N ASP A 93 -7.76 3.01 -10.17
CA ASP A 93 -8.86 3.72 -10.79
C ASP A 93 -10.19 3.34 -10.13
N VAL A 94 -10.36 2.06 -9.78
CA VAL A 94 -11.54 1.59 -9.02
C VAL A 94 -11.60 2.27 -7.66
N VAL A 95 -10.45 2.41 -6.97
CA VAL A 95 -10.38 3.09 -5.66
C VAL A 95 -10.71 4.57 -5.82
N GLY A 96 -10.12 5.25 -6.80
CA GLY A 96 -10.41 6.65 -7.11
C GLY A 96 -11.88 6.89 -7.45
N PHE A 97 -12.47 6.01 -8.25
CA PHE A 97 -13.88 6.08 -8.62
C PHE A 97 -14.82 5.89 -7.42
N LEU A 98 -14.53 4.92 -6.54
CA LEU A 98 -15.30 4.68 -5.32
C LEU A 98 -15.16 5.83 -4.31
N LEU A 99 -13.98 6.45 -4.22
CA LEU A 99 -13.75 7.65 -3.39
C LEU A 99 -14.58 8.83 -3.88
N LYS A 100 -14.64 9.05 -5.20
CA LYS A 100 -15.44 10.13 -5.80
C LYS A 100 -16.92 10.00 -5.47
N HIS A 101 -17.45 8.77 -5.42
CA HIS A 101 -18.86 8.51 -5.09
C HIS A 101 -19.14 8.43 -3.57
N ASN A 102 -18.11 8.37 -2.73
CA ASN A 102 -18.28 8.27 -1.28
C ASN A 102 -17.18 9.02 -0.50
N PRO A 103 -17.14 10.36 -0.60
CA PRO A 103 -16.06 11.17 0.00
C PRO A 103 -16.04 11.07 1.53
N GLU A 104 -17.19 10.82 2.16
CA GLU A 104 -17.30 10.67 3.62
C GLU A 104 -16.40 9.53 4.13
N VAL A 105 -16.31 8.43 3.38
CA VAL A 105 -15.47 7.28 3.76
C VAL A 105 -13.98 7.60 3.59
N ALA A 106 -13.64 8.40 2.57
CA ALA A 106 -12.29 8.90 2.35
C ALA A 106 -11.81 9.69 3.57
N LEU A 107 -12.59 10.67 3.98
CA LEU A 107 -12.30 11.57 5.08
C LEU A 107 -12.12 10.80 6.39
N ALA A 108 -13.04 9.88 6.71
CA ALA A 108 -12.96 9.07 7.92
C ALA A 108 -11.67 8.22 7.98
N LYS A 109 -11.17 7.75 6.84
CA LYS A 109 -9.93 6.98 6.76
C LYS A 109 -8.69 7.86 6.82
N ILE A 110 -8.70 9.02 6.15
CA ILE A 110 -7.64 10.01 6.27
C ILE A 110 -7.48 10.43 7.73
N ASP A 111 -8.58 10.70 8.45
CA ASP A 111 -8.55 11.02 9.87
C ASP A 111 -7.95 9.90 10.71
N LYS A 112 -8.31 8.65 10.43
CA LYS A 112 -7.77 7.49 11.14
C LYS A 112 -6.26 7.35 10.91
N VAL A 113 -5.81 7.51 9.66
CA VAL A 113 -4.40 7.49 9.28
C VAL A 113 -3.64 8.64 9.94
N MET A 114 -4.19 9.86 9.93
CA MET A 114 -3.60 11.03 10.58
C MET A 114 -3.50 10.84 12.10
N LYS A 115 -4.51 10.28 12.76
CA LYS A 115 -4.47 9.93 14.19
C LYS A 115 -3.42 8.87 14.50
N SER A 116 -3.33 7.81 13.69
CA SER A 116 -2.29 6.78 13.81
C SER A 116 -0.89 7.37 13.63
N ASN A 117 -0.69 8.23 12.62
CA ASN A 117 0.58 8.89 12.36
C ASN A 117 0.95 9.89 13.45
N ALA A 118 0.01 10.68 13.96
CA ALA A 118 0.23 11.57 15.11
C ALA A 118 0.70 10.79 16.35
N LYS A 119 0.12 9.61 16.60
CA LYS A 119 0.55 8.70 17.66
C LYS A 119 1.97 8.16 17.43
N ARG A 120 2.32 7.78 16.19
CA ARG A 120 3.68 7.36 15.82
C ARG A 120 4.69 8.51 16.00
N ARG A 121 4.34 9.75 15.64
CA ARG A 121 5.21 10.92 15.81
C ARG A 121 5.47 11.22 17.29
N LYS A 122 4.47 11.11 18.16
CA LYS A 122 4.66 11.23 19.62
C LYS A 122 5.62 10.16 20.15
N SER A 123 5.51 8.93 19.67
CA SER A 123 6.42 7.83 20.04
C SER A 123 7.84 7.97 19.45
N ARG A 124 8.01 8.70 18.35
CA ARG A 124 9.34 9.00 17.78
C ARG A 124 10.03 10.13 18.55
N ARG A 125 9.31 11.19 18.94
CA ARG A 125 9.89 12.27 19.75
C ARG A 125 10.50 11.78 21.07
N SER A 126 9.90 10.75 21.70
CA SER A 126 10.49 10.13 22.89
C SER A 126 11.81 9.38 22.61
N LEU A 127 12.03 8.91 21.39
CA LEU A 127 13.31 8.33 20.97
C LEU A 127 14.34 9.43 20.68
N ASP A 128 13.94 10.52 20.04
CA ASP A 128 14.84 11.64 19.73
C ASP A 128 15.32 12.36 21.02
N SER A 129 14.50 12.40 22.07
CA SER A 129 14.94 12.87 23.39
C SER A 129 15.92 11.93 24.09
N LEU A 130 15.90 10.61 23.78
CA LEU A 130 16.88 9.67 24.32
C LEU A 130 18.22 9.80 23.60
N THR A 131 18.22 9.98 22.27
CA THR A 131 19.46 10.21 21.52
C THR A 131 20.11 11.55 21.87
N ALA A 132 19.31 12.58 22.16
CA ALA A 132 19.83 13.86 22.66
C ALA A 132 20.51 13.75 24.04
N LEU A 133 20.07 12.85 24.92
CA LEU A 133 20.72 12.59 26.21
C LEU A 133 21.95 11.68 26.09
N GLU A 134 21.93 10.72 25.16
CA GLU A 134 23.09 9.87 24.86
C GLU A 134 24.25 10.70 24.31
N ASN A 135 23.98 11.61 23.38
CA ASN A 135 25.00 12.52 22.83
C ASN A 135 25.47 13.60 23.81
N LYS A 136 24.73 13.84 24.91
CA LYS A 136 25.15 14.77 25.96
C LYS A 136 26.01 14.10 27.04
N SER A 137 25.95 12.77 27.16
CA SER A 137 26.84 11.99 28.05
C SER A 137 28.15 11.60 27.37
N LEU A 138 28.21 11.64 26.04
CA LEU A 138 29.45 11.56 25.28
C LEU A 138 30.03 12.96 25.12
N SER A 139 30.62 13.49 26.19
CA SER A 139 31.63 14.54 26.06
C SER A 139 32.66 14.10 25.00
N PRO A 140 33.17 15.02 24.15
CA PRO A 140 34.16 14.69 23.14
C PRO A 140 35.31 13.93 23.82
N LEU A 141 35.50 12.67 23.42
CA LEU A 141 36.65 11.90 23.88
C LEU A 141 37.89 12.72 23.50
N PRO A 142 38.85 12.90 24.42
CA PRO A 142 40.08 13.61 24.13
C PRO A 142 40.76 12.97 22.92
N ASP A 143 41.27 13.82 22.02
CA ASP A 143 41.88 13.49 20.72
C ASP A 143 42.61 12.15 20.74
N LEU A 144 41.91 11.12 20.29
CA LEU A 144 42.56 9.86 19.96
C LEU A 144 43.36 10.11 18.68
N PRO A 145 44.61 9.61 18.60
CA PRO A 145 45.45 9.77 17.43
C PRO A 145 44.70 9.26 16.20
N SER A 146 44.70 10.06 15.14
CA SER A 146 43.99 9.79 13.89
C SER A 146 44.26 8.34 13.45
N PRO A 147 43.22 7.55 13.11
CA PRO A 147 43.35 6.12 12.81
C PRO A 147 44.29 5.84 11.63
N SER A 148 44.59 6.85 10.80
CA SER A 148 45.60 6.81 9.75
C SER A 148 47.00 6.45 10.26
N LYS A 149 47.40 6.95 11.45
CA LYS A 149 48.72 6.63 12.03
C LYS A 149 48.81 5.20 12.57
N LEU A 150 47.71 4.68 13.13
CA LEU A 150 47.64 3.30 13.59
C LEU A 150 47.57 2.29 12.44
N LEU A 151 47.02 2.71 11.30
CA LEU A 151 46.95 1.87 10.10
C LEU A 151 48.32 1.77 9.39
N GLU A 152 49.13 2.83 9.40
CA GLU A 152 50.50 2.83 8.85
C GLU A 152 51.44 1.90 9.65
N ASP A 153 51.31 1.85 10.98
CA ASP A 153 52.12 0.95 11.82
C ASP A 153 51.76 -0.54 11.68
N LEU A 154 50.55 -0.87 11.19
CA LEU A 154 50.07 -2.25 11.02
C LEU A 154 50.20 -2.79 9.58
N MET A 155 50.51 -1.94 8.60
CA MET A 155 50.68 -2.38 7.21
C MET A 155 51.90 -3.27 6.90
N PRO A 156 53.06 -3.24 7.60
CA PRO A 156 54.19 -4.06 7.20
C PRO A 156 54.04 -5.57 7.51
N GLU A 157 53.10 -5.98 8.37
CA GLU A 157 52.85 -7.41 8.65
C GLU A 157 51.95 -8.09 7.61
N ILE A 158 51.11 -7.34 6.89
CA ILE A 158 50.14 -7.92 5.94
C ILE A 158 50.84 -8.33 4.63
N ASP A 159 51.88 -7.60 4.22
CA ASP A 159 52.70 -7.92 3.04
C ASP A 159 53.54 -9.21 3.22
N SER A 160 53.73 -9.66 4.46
CA SER A 160 54.40 -10.93 4.75
C SER A 160 53.48 -12.14 4.58
N LEU A 161 52.15 -11.97 4.62
CA LEU A 161 51.17 -13.06 4.52
C LEU A 161 50.65 -13.31 3.10
N THR A 162 50.85 -12.39 2.16
CA THR A 162 50.43 -12.55 0.75
C THR A 162 51.38 -13.41 -0.09
N LYS A 163 52.58 -13.73 0.42
CA LYS A 163 53.57 -14.59 -0.29
C LYS A 163 53.34 -16.10 -0.19
N LEU A 164 52.33 -16.58 0.56
CA LEU A 164 52.08 -18.02 0.75
C LEU A 164 50.76 -18.55 0.17
N SER A 165 49.98 -17.72 -0.55
CA SER A 165 48.69 -18.15 -1.12
C SER A 165 48.71 -18.19 -2.65
N SER A 166 49.35 -19.22 -3.19
CA SER A 166 49.01 -19.74 -4.53
C SER A 166 49.22 -21.26 -4.51
N PRO A 167 48.13 -22.03 -4.72
CA PRO A 167 48.14 -22.84 -5.93
C PRO A 167 46.79 -22.81 -6.67
N THR A 168 46.92 -22.48 -7.96
CA THR A 168 46.36 -23.23 -9.10
C THR A 168 45.02 -23.92 -8.87
N LEU A 169 43.92 -23.22 -9.19
CA LEU A 169 42.63 -23.86 -9.44
C LEU A 169 42.55 -24.32 -10.91
N PRO A 170 42.19 -25.57 -11.20
CA PRO A 170 42.00 -26.05 -12.55
C PRO A 170 40.73 -25.46 -13.17
N SER A 171 40.85 -25.04 -14.43
CA SER A 171 39.78 -24.52 -15.27
C SER A 171 38.63 -25.51 -15.40
N LEU A 172 37.45 -25.16 -14.88
CA LEU A 172 36.21 -25.88 -15.17
C LEU A 172 35.75 -25.51 -16.58
N GLY A 173 35.72 -26.53 -17.44
CA GLY A 173 35.32 -26.43 -18.84
C GLY A 173 33.82 -26.14 -19.05
N PRO A 174 33.43 -25.80 -20.29
CA PRO A 174 32.08 -25.41 -20.64
C PRO A 174 31.10 -26.59 -20.54
N LEU A 175 29.99 -26.38 -19.84
CA LEU A 175 28.89 -27.35 -19.74
C LEU A 175 28.12 -27.42 -21.07
N SER A 176 28.14 -28.61 -21.65
CA SER A 176 27.41 -29.02 -22.85
C SER A 176 25.89 -29.10 -22.62
N PRO A 177 25.05 -28.78 -23.63
CA PRO A 177 23.59 -28.88 -23.54
C PRO A 177 23.15 -30.33 -23.76
N ARG A 178 22.56 -30.96 -22.74
CA ARG A 178 22.02 -32.32 -22.85
C ARG A 178 20.51 -32.32 -22.64
N SER A 179 19.82 -32.62 -23.75
CA SER A 179 18.56 -33.37 -23.84
C SER A 179 17.27 -32.68 -23.41
N GLN A 180 16.61 -32.13 -24.44
CA GLN A 180 15.19 -32.39 -24.67
C GLN A 180 14.91 -33.90 -24.67
N ALA A 181 13.73 -34.25 -24.17
CA ALA A 181 12.81 -35.30 -24.62
C ALA A 181 12.31 -36.24 -23.51
N VAL A 182 11.07 -36.66 -23.73
CA VAL A 182 10.37 -37.83 -23.20
C VAL A 182 9.82 -37.74 -21.76
N LEU A 183 8.51 -37.51 -21.60
CA LEU A 183 7.50 -38.57 -21.55
C LEU A 183 6.12 -38.00 -21.13
N ASP A 184 5.14 -38.28 -21.97
CA ASP A 184 3.73 -38.40 -21.61
C ASP A 184 3.57 -39.51 -20.55
N ALA A 185 2.72 -39.25 -19.55
CA ALA A 185 2.09 -40.29 -18.73
C ALA A 185 0.78 -39.73 -18.19
N GLU A 186 -0.31 -40.10 -18.87
CA GLU A 186 -1.59 -40.33 -18.24
C GLU A 186 -1.43 -41.41 -17.16
N GLU A 187 -2.14 -41.28 -16.05
CA GLU A 187 -3.15 -42.25 -15.60
C GLU A 187 -3.57 -41.93 -14.16
N ASP A 188 -4.87 -42.15 -13.96
CA ASP A 188 -5.62 -42.10 -12.73
C ASP A 188 -5.04 -43.00 -11.63
N GLU A 189 -5.47 -42.79 -10.38
CA GLU A 189 -6.03 -43.86 -9.53
C GLU A 189 -6.23 -43.40 -8.09
N ASP A 190 -7.28 -43.97 -7.53
CA ASP A 190 -7.93 -43.68 -6.29
C ASP A 190 -7.11 -44.06 -5.04
N GLY A 191 -7.54 -43.49 -3.91
CA GLY A 191 -7.77 -44.33 -2.74
C GLY A 191 -6.66 -44.45 -1.70
N LEU A 192 -7.11 -44.15 -0.46
CA LEU A 192 -6.77 -44.82 0.79
C LEU A 192 -5.55 -44.35 1.60
N THR A 193 -5.92 -43.88 2.81
CA THR A 193 -5.35 -44.20 4.12
C THR A 193 -3.82 -44.10 4.30
N SER A 194 -3.40 -43.22 5.21
CA SER A 194 -2.79 -43.70 6.46
C SER A 194 -2.60 -42.57 7.47
N THR A 195 -3.04 -42.88 8.69
CA THR A 195 -2.42 -42.48 9.95
C THR A 195 -0.90 -42.69 9.89
N VAL A 196 -0.09 -41.82 10.51
CA VAL A 196 1.11 -42.20 11.31
C VAL A 196 1.92 -40.98 11.78
N ALA A 197 2.41 -41.13 13.02
CA ALA A 197 3.58 -40.53 13.66
C ALA A 197 3.67 -39.01 13.88
N ARG A 198 3.33 -38.64 15.12
CA ARG A 198 4.08 -37.65 15.91
C ARG A 198 5.54 -38.10 16.09
N LYS A 199 6.51 -37.21 15.85
CA LYS A 199 7.87 -37.22 16.46
C LYS A 199 8.50 -35.81 16.45
N PRO A 200 9.59 -35.55 17.21
CA PRO A 200 9.58 -34.50 18.22
C PRO A 200 10.30 -33.21 17.82
N LYS A 201 9.84 -32.12 18.43
CA LYS A 201 10.53 -30.83 18.50
C LYS A 201 11.73 -30.94 19.44
N ARG A 202 12.93 -30.69 18.94
CA ARG A 202 14.02 -29.96 19.62
C ARG A 202 15.17 -29.78 18.63
N GLU A 203 15.96 -28.73 18.84
CA GLU A 203 17.23 -28.46 18.15
C GLU A 203 17.21 -27.57 16.89
N MET A 204 16.67 -26.36 17.01
CA MET A 204 17.02 -25.25 16.10
C MET A 204 16.99 -23.92 16.86
N LYS A 205 18.03 -23.63 17.65
CA LYS A 205 18.09 -22.36 18.41
C LYS A 205 19.46 -21.71 18.56
N ARG A 206 20.51 -22.19 17.88
CA ARG A 206 21.86 -21.61 18.01
C ARG A 206 22.49 -21.00 16.75
N ARG A 207 21.78 -20.94 15.61
CA ARG A 207 22.31 -20.31 14.37
C ARG A 207 21.73 -18.94 14.01
N ALA A 208 20.79 -18.39 14.77
CA ALA A 208 20.07 -17.16 14.41
C ALA A 208 20.67 -15.84 14.97
N SER A 209 21.79 -15.87 15.71
CA SER A 209 22.35 -14.66 16.34
C SER A 209 23.53 -14.03 15.61
N PHE A 210 24.15 -14.70 14.63
CA PHE A 210 25.35 -14.17 13.96
C PHE A 210 25.03 -13.32 12.72
N GLY A 211 23.98 -13.65 11.96
CA GLY A 211 23.62 -12.92 10.72
C GLY A 211 23.00 -11.53 10.91
N SER A 212 22.54 -11.18 12.11
CA SER A 212 21.83 -9.90 12.35
C SER A 212 22.74 -8.68 12.49
N ARG A 213 24.03 -8.86 12.80
CA ARG A 213 24.97 -7.73 12.95
C ARG A 213 25.59 -7.32 11.60
N VAL A 214 25.89 -8.29 10.74
CA VAL A 214 26.46 -8.03 9.40
C VAL A 214 25.46 -7.32 8.48
N LEU A 215 24.19 -7.71 8.51
CA LEU A 215 23.15 -7.02 7.72
C LEU A 215 22.81 -5.61 8.23
N LYS A 216 23.18 -5.25 9.48
CA LYS A 216 22.95 -3.90 9.99
C LYS A 216 24.06 -2.93 9.57
N ALA A 217 25.28 -3.43 9.35
CA ALA A 217 26.39 -2.65 8.81
C ALA A 217 26.21 -2.38 7.30
N LEU A 218 25.76 -3.37 6.53
CA LEU A 218 25.59 -3.24 5.07
C LEU A 218 24.39 -2.38 4.62
N PHE A 219 23.40 -2.14 5.48
CA PHE A 219 22.19 -1.36 5.15
C PHE A 219 22.05 -0.06 5.96
N GLY A 220 23.09 0.33 6.71
CA GLY A 220 23.11 1.57 7.49
C GLY A 220 23.28 2.81 6.62
N GLU A 221 24.15 2.74 5.61
CA GLU A 221 24.53 3.89 4.77
C GLU A 221 23.47 4.29 3.72
N SER A 222 22.53 3.40 3.37
CA SER A 222 21.54 3.71 2.33
C SER A 222 20.40 4.64 2.79
N ARG A 223 20.28 4.91 4.11
CA ARG A 223 19.17 5.73 4.63
C ARG A 223 19.44 7.23 4.62
N ASP A 224 20.71 7.62 4.66
CA ASP A 224 21.09 9.03 4.65
C ASP A 224 20.92 9.63 3.25
N LEU A 225 21.18 8.83 2.21
CA LEU A 225 20.94 9.20 0.81
C LEU A 225 19.44 9.40 0.49
N GLU A 226 18.55 8.59 1.09
CA GLU A 226 17.11 8.73 0.88
C GLU A 226 16.52 9.97 1.58
N ALA A 227 17.08 10.34 2.73
CA ALA A 227 16.69 11.56 3.44
C ALA A 227 17.14 12.83 2.69
N GLU A 228 18.32 12.80 2.07
CA GLU A 228 18.85 13.90 1.27
C GLU A 228 18.02 14.10 -0.02
N ALA A 229 17.71 13.02 -0.74
CA ALA A 229 16.84 13.07 -1.92
C ALA A 229 15.43 13.62 -1.61
N GLN A 230 14.87 13.29 -0.43
CA GLN A 230 13.58 13.84 0.01
C GLN A 230 13.66 15.33 0.37
N ALA A 231 14.78 15.79 0.94
CA ALA A 231 14.99 17.20 1.24
C ALA A 231 15.12 18.03 -0.05
N GLU A 232 15.84 17.53 -1.04
CA GLU A 232 16.00 18.18 -2.35
C GLU A 232 14.67 18.29 -3.10
N ALA A 233 13.89 17.19 -3.17
CA ALA A 233 12.58 17.20 -3.82
C ALA A 233 11.61 18.22 -3.17
N LYS A 234 11.65 18.31 -1.83
CA LYS A 234 10.82 19.27 -1.08
C LYS A 234 11.24 20.71 -1.32
N ALA A 235 12.55 20.99 -1.43
CA ALA A 235 13.07 22.31 -1.75
C ALA A 235 12.63 22.76 -3.15
N LYS A 236 12.63 21.83 -4.13
CA LYS A 236 12.23 22.11 -5.52
C LYS A 236 10.74 22.49 -5.63
N ILE A 237 9.87 21.82 -4.88
CA ILE A 237 8.43 22.15 -4.83
C ILE A 237 8.21 23.52 -4.19
N MET A 238 8.89 23.82 -3.08
CA MET A 238 8.77 25.14 -2.42
C MET A 238 9.22 26.29 -3.33
N ALA A 239 10.27 26.09 -4.12
CA ALA A 239 10.75 27.07 -5.10
C ALA A 239 9.70 27.34 -6.20
N GLN A 240 9.10 26.29 -6.76
CA GLN A 240 8.07 26.42 -7.80
C GLN A 240 6.81 27.15 -7.28
N VAL A 241 6.40 26.90 -6.03
CA VAL A 241 5.27 27.60 -5.42
C VAL A 241 5.58 29.09 -5.24
N SER A 242 6.81 29.44 -4.86
CA SER A 242 7.20 30.85 -4.72
C SER A 242 7.25 31.62 -6.05
N GLU A 243 7.62 30.96 -7.15
CA GLU A 243 7.58 31.59 -8.50
C GLU A 243 6.16 31.78 -9.05
N GLY A 244 5.23 30.87 -8.72
CA GLY A 244 3.83 30.96 -9.14
C GLY A 244 3.11 32.17 -8.52
N VAL A 245 3.37 32.45 -7.24
CA VAL A 245 2.72 33.54 -6.50
C VAL A 245 3.17 34.93 -6.98
N ALA A 246 4.38 35.06 -7.54
CA ALA A 246 4.89 36.34 -8.02
C ALA A 246 4.28 36.81 -9.36
N LYS A 247 3.61 35.92 -10.12
CA LYS A 247 3.04 36.24 -11.44
C LYS A 247 1.54 36.55 -11.43
N GLU A 248 0.86 36.35 -10.31
CA GLU A 248 -0.58 36.63 -10.20
C GLU A 248 -0.83 38.02 -9.61
N ALA A 249 -0.55 39.05 -10.42
CA ALA A 249 -0.90 40.42 -10.09
C ALA A 249 -2.44 40.56 -9.98
N PRO A 250 -2.95 41.31 -8.99
CA PRO A 250 -4.38 41.43 -8.76
C PRO A 250 -5.03 42.20 -9.91
N ARG A 251 -5.76 41.47 -10.77
CA ARG A 251 -6.71 42.08 -11.71
C ARG A 251 -7.82 42.74 -10.88
N ARG A 252 -7.67 44.05 -10.64
CA ARG A 252 -8.71 44.93 -10.12
C ARG A 252 -9.94 44.81 -11.02
N LEU A 253 -10.90 43.99 -10.61
CA LEU A 253 -12.24 43.95 -11.19
C LEU A 253 -12.95 45.25 -10.80
N SER A 254 -13.00 46.20 -11.73
CA SER A 254 -13.87 47.37 -11.63
C SER A 254 -15.32 46.93 -11.73
N PHE A 255 -15.97 46.76 -10.58
CA PHE A 255 -17.40 46.49 -10.49
C PHE A 255 -18.17 47.77 -10.83
N LYS A 256 -18.58 47.92 -12.09
CA LYS A 256 -19.54 48.96 -12.48
C LYS A 256 -20.94 48.47 -12.09
N GLY A 257 -21.46 49.04 -11.01
CA GLY A 257 -22.85 48.89 -10.63
C GLY A 257 -23.76 49.62 -11.61
N THR A 258 -24.77 48.93 -12.12
CA THR A 258 -25.96 49.55 -12.70
C THR A 258 -27.16 49.04 -11.90
N SER A 259 -27.61 49.89 -10.99
CA SER A 259 -28.93 49.80 -10.36
C SER A 259 -29.99 50.11 -11.40
N SER A 260 -30.88 49.16 -11.68
CA SER A 260 -32.17 49.47 -12.30
C SER A 260 -33.25 48.64 -11.64
N ALA A 261 -34.09 49.33 -10.89
CA ALA A 261 -35.27 48.82 -10.22
C ALA A 261 -36.48 48.89 -11.17
N ALA A 262 -37.18 47.77 -11.31
CA ALA A 262 -38.60 47.61 -11.66
C ALA A 262 -38.78 46.08 -11.79
N GLY A 263 -39.55 45.40 -10.96
CA GLY A 263 -41.01 45.54 -10.88
C GLY A 263 -41.64 44.42 -11.71
N VAL A 264 -42.72 43.84 -11.17
CA VAL A 264 -43.68 42.93 -11.82
C VAL A 264 -43.54 41.43 -11.51
N SER A 265 -44.48 41.00 -10.68
CA SER A 265 -45.04 39.66 -10.51
C SER A 265 -45.24 38.89 -11.81
N ALA A 266 -44.99 37.57 -11.78
CA ALA A 266 -45.99 36.56 -12.11
C ALA A 266 -45.38 35.16 -12.09
N ALA A 267 -46.21 34.21 -11.67
CA ALA A 267 -46.00 32.78 -11.67
C ALA A 267 -45.34 32.23 -12.95
N ARG A 268 -44.38 31.31 -12.79
CA ARG A 268 -44.25 30.08 -13.58
C ARG A 268 -43.15 29.17 -13.03
N GLY A 269 -43.39 27.87 -13.19
CA GLY A 269 -42.66 26.77 -12.57
C GLY A 269 -41.15 26.80 -12.78
N ILE A 270 -40.46 26.42 -11.71
CA ILE A 270 -39.00 26.29 -11.70
C ILE A 270 -38.68 24.87 -12.19
N SER A 271 -38.39 24.78 -13.48
CA SER A 271 -37.65 23.68 -14.08
C SER A 271 -36.21 23.75 -13.56
N LEU A 272 -35.82 22.79 -12.73
CA LEU A 272 -34.43 22.56 -12.33
C LEU A 272 -33.65 22.01 -13.53
N LYS A 273 -33.06 22.91 -14.32
CA LYS A 273 -32.00 22.59 -15.28
C LYS A 273 -30.63 22.88 -14.67
N ASP A 274 -29.83 21.82 -14.59
CA ASP A 274 -28.41 21.79 -14.96
C ASP A 274 -27.51 22.92 -14.43
N GLY A 275 -27.23 22.89 -13.13
CA GLY A 275 -26.07 23.57 -12.54
C GLY A 275 -24.91 22.60 -12.39
N ALA A 276 -24.16 22.37 -13.46
CA ALA A 276 -22.88 21.66 -13.41
C ALA A 276 -21.84 22.57 -12.72
N MET A 277 -21.67 22.38 -11.42
CA MET A 277 -20.55 22.95 -10.67
C MET A 277 -19.29 22.15 -11.02
N ASP A 278 -18.48 22.71 -11.92
CA ASP A 278 -17.19 22.18 -12.30
C ASP A 278 -16.17 22.47 -11.18
N PHE A 279 -16.04 21.51 -10.25
CA PHE A 279 -14.99 21.53 -9.24
C PHE A 279 -13.69 20.99 -9.86
N GLY A 280 -12.93 21.88 -10.48
CA GLY A 280 -11.56 21.66 -10.90
C GLY A 280 -10.65 21.41 -9.69
N VAL A 281 -10.64 20.18 -9.19
CA VAL A 281 -9.66 19.66 -8.23
C VAL A 281 -8.88 18.54 -8.91
N ASP A 282 -7.87 18.94 -9.67
CA ASP A 282 -6.85 18.07 -10.27
C ASP A 282 -5.87 17.56 -9.20
N THR A 283 -6.34 16.88 -8.14
CA THR A 283 -5.43 16.23 -7.18
C THR A 283 -5.90 14.89 -6.57
N PRO A 284 -6.47 13.93 -7.33
CA PRO A 284 -6.73 12.60 -6.75
C PRO A 284 -5.48 11.68 -6.74
N VAL A 285 -4.52 11.86 -7.65
CA VAL A 285 -3.45 10.85 -7.87
C VAL A 285 -2.40 10.84 -6.75
N GLU A 286 -1.94 12.01 -6.28
CA GLU A 286 -0.92 12.08 -5.22
C GLU A 286 -1.44 11.59 -3.86
N VAL A 287 -2.71 11.88 -3.54
CA VAL A 287 -3.36 11.40 -2.31
C VAL A 287 -3.54 9.88 -2.36
N LEU A 288 -3.86 9.31 -3.52
CA LEU A 288 -3.93 7.86 -3.73
C LEU A 288 -2.56 7.19 -3.58
N ALA A 289 -1.50 7.79 -4.14
CA ALA A 289 -0.12 7.30 -3.99
C ALA A 289 0.33 7.30 -2.51
N ALA A 290 0.04 8.37 -1.77
CA ALA A 290 0.35 8.46 -0.34
C ALA A 290 -0.44 7.43 0.51
N LEU A 291 -1.72 7.18 0.18
CA LEU A 291 -2.54 6.18 0.87
C LEU A 291 -2.10 4.74 0.59
N ALA A 292 -1.58 4.46 -0.61
CA ALA A 292 -1.06 3.14 -0.98
C ALA A 292 0.23 2.80 -0.21
N SER A 293 1.17 3.74 -0.09
CA SER A 293 2.43 3.52 0.65
C SER A 293 2.25 3.31 2.15
N LEU A 294 1.18 3.81 2.76
CA LEU A 294 0.94 3.72 4.21
C LEU A 294 0.39 2.38 4.70
N HIS A 295 -0.20 1.54 3.83
CA HIS A 295 -0.84 0.28 4.25
C HIS A 295 0.14 -0.90 4.43
N SER A 296 1.37 -0.81 3.95
CA SER A 296 2.34 -1.91 4.02
C SER A 296 2.94 -2.14 5.42
N ASP A 297 2.85 -1.15 6.31
CA ASP A 297 3.57 -1.13 7.59
C ASP A 297 2.80 -1.69 8.81
N GLU A 298 1.45 -1.70 8.79
CA GLU A 298 0.68 -1.90 10.03
C GLU A 298 0.71 -3.34 10.59
N ASP A 299 0.96 -4.36 9.76
CA ASP A 299 0.90 -5.76 10.23
C ASP A 299 2.23 -6.30 10.79
N GLY A 300 3.37 -5.67 10.47
CA GLY A 300 4.66 -6.02 11.09
C GLY A 300 4.68 -5.79 12.60
N GLY A 301 3.93 -4.80 13.09
CA GLY A 301 3.84 -4.45 14.50
C GLY A 301 3.06 -5.47 15.36
N LYS A 302 1.96 -6.03 14.83
CA LYS A 302 1.11 -7.00 15.56
C LYS A 302 1.81 -8.33 15.76
N ALA A 303 2.58 -8.80 14.77
CA ALA A 303 3.38 -10.01 14.87
C ALA A 303 4.47 -9.90 15.95
N ARG A 304 5.10 -8.73 16.10
CA ARG A 304 6.11 -8.47 17.15
C ARG A 304 5.51 -8.45 18.56
N ARG A 305 4.33 -7.87 18.77
CA ARG A 305 3.64 -7.89 20.08
C ARG A 305 3.28 -9.30 20.55
N ARG A 306 2.74 -10.15 19.66
CA ARG A 306 2.41 -11.56 19.99
C ARG A 306 3.64 -12.39 20.41
N ARG A 307 4.82 -12.12 19.85
CA ARG A 307 6.07 -12.77 20.30
C ARG A 307 6.53 -12.32 21.69
N ARG A 308 6.26 -11.06 22.07
CA ARG A 308 6.63 -10.54 23.40
C ARG A 308 5.72 -11.10 24.50
N ASP A 309 4.41 -11.20 24.26
CA ASP A 309 3.47 -11.77 25.23
C ASP A 309 3.66 -13.27 25.43
N ARG A 310 4.03 -14.03 24.39
CA ARG A 310 4.39 -15.45 24.53
C ARG A 310 5.62 -15.67 25.42
N ARG A 311 6.60 -14.75 25.41
CA ARG A 311 7.78 -14.84 26.29
C ARG A 311 7.46 -14.49 27.74
N ARG A 312 6.50 -13.60 28.00
CA ARG A 312 6.07 -13.25 29.36
C ARG A 312 5.23 -14.33 30.05
N ARG A 313 4.55 -15.19 29.28
CA ARG A 313 3.79 -16.33 29.84
C ARG A 313 4.64 -17.60 30.02
N SER A 314 5.90 -17.59 29.58
CA SER A 314 6.80 -18.75 29.65
C SER A 314 7.93 -18.57 30.69
N LEU A 315 7.87 -17.49 31.46
CA LEU A 315 8.71 -17.20 32.63
C LEU A 315 7.77 -17.22 33.83
#